data_AF-A0A086SWF1-F1
#
_entry.id   AF-A0A086SWF1-F1
#
_cell.length_a   1.000
_cell.length_b   1.000
_cell.length_c   1.000
_cell.angle_alpha   90.00
_cell.angle_beta   90.00
_cell.angle_gamma   90.00
#
_symmetry.space_group_name_H-M   'P 1'
#
loop_
_entity.id
_entity.type
_entity.pdbx_description
1 polymer ?
#
loop_
_entity_poly.entity_id
_entity_poly.type
_entity_poly.pdbx_seq_one_letter_code
_entity_poly.pdbx_strand_id
1 'polypeptide(L)'
;MARKEPRKAKDIKLKQPDRSGPTEKTLLDIARERDLFGQADEREREIKRPRGGGGGDDDGEEEEEEEEEEEKEEPPVLSPRAERILEALLWTVSMAMLHLTFDVLVQHQYGEEVNWRSVYIRTGRAWAVFLLLFYPLHPHDANTRLLPGLPMRYQKMLWQAVFFVMSAVCGSYLIHISNTYGYLAVMKQAPPLGVLWVWSVIELELAWAVASLAVAGGFLWHGGYKLY
;
A
#
# COMPACT_ATOMS: atom_id res chain seq x y z
N MET A 1 15.80 51.85 58.94
CA MET A 1 15.06 50.75 58.26
C MET A 1 15.90 49.49 58.33
N ALA A 2 15.53 48.51 59.16
CA ALA A 2 16.26 47.25 59.29
C ALA A 2 15.85 46.28 58.16
N ARG A 3 16.82 45.87 57.36
CA ARG A 3 16.67 44.94 56.24
C ARG A 3 16.40 43.54 56.79
N LYS A 4 15.23 42.95 56.50
CA LYS A 4 14.92 41.55 56.84
C LYS A 4 15.87 40.63 56.06
N GLU A 5 16.63 39.81 56.78
CA GLU A 5 17.48 38.77 56.19
C GLU A 5 16.62 37.68 55.53
N PRO A 6 17.05 37.13 54.38
CA PRO A 6 16.33 36.06 53.70
C PRO A 6 16.37 34.76 54.54
N ARG A 7 15.22 34.12 54.74
CA ARG A 7 15.11 32.84 55.45
C ARG A 7 15.89 31.76 54.69
N LYS A 8 16.69 30.96 55.41
CA LYS A 8 17.50 29.88 54.83
C LYS A 8 16.57 28.79 54.29
N ALA A 9 16.91 28.19 53.15
CA ALA A 9 16.12 27.16 52.46
C ALA A 9 15.73 25.95 53.35
N LYS A 10 16.49 25.71 54.43
CA LYS A 10 16.23 24.64 55.41
C LYS A 10 15.01 24.89 56.30
N ASP A 11 14.52 26.13 56.39
CA ASP A 11 13.40 26.52 57.25
C ASP A 11 12.04 26.49 56.53
N ILE A 12 12.02 26.09 55.25
CA ILE A 12 10.80 25.97 54.46
C ILE A 12 10.26 24.55 54.62
N LYS A 13 9.15 24.40 55.36
CA LYS A 13 8.50 23.10 55.57
C LYS A 13 7.88 22.63 54.25
N LEU A 14 8.55 21.72 53.56
CA LEU A 14 8.10 21.16 52.28
C LEU A 14 6.85 20.32 52.51
N LYS A 15 5.72 20.75 51.97
CA LYS A 15 4.47 19.98 51.98
C LYS A 15 4.57 18.93 50.87
N GLN A 16 4.63 17.66 51.23
CA GLN A 16 4.63 16.59 50.24
C GLN A 16 3.23 16.44 49.62
N PRO A 17 3.15 16.12 48.31
CA PRO A 17 1.87 15.78 47.69
C PRO A 17 1.29 14.55 48.37
N ASP A 18 -0.04 14.53 48.49
CA ASP A 18 -0.73 13.39 49.06
C ASP A 18 -0.50 12.17 48.16
N ARG A 19 -0.03 11.08 48.76
CA ARG A 19 0.22 9.78 48.12
C ARG A 19 -0.85 8.76 48.50
N SER A 20 -1.95 9.21 49.10
CA SER A 20 -3.14 8.38 49.22
C SER A 20 -3.53 7.93 47.82
N GLY A 21 -3.49 6.62 47.59
CA GLY A 21 -3.93 6.03 46.33
C GLY A 21 -5.40 6.36 46.07
N PRO A 22 -5.88 6.18 44.82
CA PRO A 22 -7.27 6.42 44.47
C PRO A 22 -8.20 5.65 45.41
N THR A 23 -9.17 6.37 46.00
CA THR A 23 -10.17 5.81 46.93
C THR A 23 -11.26 5.01 46.19
N GLU A 24 -11.41 5.27 44.90
CA GLU A 24 -12.36 4.59 44.02
C GLU A 24 -11.67 3.43 43.30
N LYS A 25 -12.49 2.45 42.88
CA LYS A 25 -11.98 1.28 42.13
C LYS A 25 -11.19 1.73 40.92
N THR A 26 -9.96 1.25 40.80
CA THR A 26 -9.13 1.60 39.65
C THR A 26 -9.63 0.87 38.40
N LEU A 27 -9.29 1.40 37.22
CA LEU A 27 -9.58 0.72 35.95
C LEU A 27 -8.93 -0.68 35.90
N LEU A 28 -7.78 -0.84 36.54
CA LEU A 28 -7.10 -2.14 36.69
C LEU A 28 -7.91 -3.09 37.59
N ASP A 29 -8.50 -2.59 38.67
CA ASP A 29 -9.35 -3.40 39.54
C ASP A 29 -10.65 -3.81 38.84
N ILE A 30 -11.25 -2.91 38.07
CA ILE A 30 -12.45 -3.22 37.26
C ILE A 30 -12.12 -4.23 36.15
N ALA A 31 -10.93 -4.12 35.54
CA ALA A 31 -10.46 -5.07 34.54
C ALA A 31 -10.22 -6.47 35.13
N ARG A 32 -9.66 -6.52 36.35
CA ARG A 32 -9.49 -7.76 37.11
C ARG A 32 -10.82 -8.37 37.55
N GLU A 33 -11.79 -7.55 37.99
CA GLU A 33 -13.14 -8.00 38.34
C GLU A 33 -13.91 -8.62 37.15
N ARG A 34 -13.60 -8.14 35.94
CA ARG A 34 -14.26 -8.59 34.70
C ARG A 34 -13.45 -9.62 33.91
N ASP A 35 -12.33 -10.07 34.46
CA ASP A 35 -11.39 -11.00 33.81
C ASP A 35 -11.06 -10.60 32.37
N LEU A 36 -10.78 -9.32 32.16
CA LEU A 36 -10.51 -8.78 30.82
C LEU A 36 -9.15 -9.22 30.29
N PHE A 37 -8.20 -9.51 31.18
CA PHE A 37 -6.87 -10.02 30.83
C PHE A 37 -6.96 -11.45 30.30
N GLY A 38 -7.67 -12.36 31.00
CA GLY A 38 -7.90 -13.71 30.50
C GLY A 38 -8.62 -13.74 29.15
N GLN A 39 -9.62 -12.87 28.95
CA GLN A 39 -10.30 -12.74 27.66
C GLN A 39 -9.41 -12.18 26.54
N ALA A 40 -8.41 -11.36 26.86
CA ALA A 40 -7.44 -10.86 25.89
C ALA A 40 -6.48 -11.99 25.48
N ASP A 41 -5.94 -12.73 26.44
CA ASP A 41 -5.06 -13.88 26.21
C ASP A 41 -5.76 -14.97 25.40
N GLU A 42 -7.03 -15.26 25.69
CA GLU A 42 -7.83 -16.22 24.92
C GLU A 42 -8.02 -15.78 23.46
N ARG A 43 -8.34 -14.50 23.22
CA ARG A 43 -8.45 -13.96 21.85
C ARG A 43 -7.13 -14.02 21.11
N GLU A 44 -6.03 -13.71 21.78
CA GLU A 44 -4.71 -13.76 21.19
C GLU A 44 -4.35 -15.18 20.78
N ARG A 45 -4.65 -16.17 21.63
CA ARG A 45 -4.51 -17.61 21.31
C ARG A 45 -5.41 -18.03 20.15
N GLU A 46 -6.62 -17.50 20.05
CA GLU A 46 -7.52 -17.75 18.91
C GLU A 46 -7.00 -17.15 17.59
N ILE A 47 -6.35 -15.98 17.65
CA ILE A 47 -5.75 -15.31 16.48
C ILE A 47 -4.46 -16.02 16.05
N LYS A 48 -3.60 -16.39 17.02
CA LYS A 48 -2.35 -17.12 16.79
C LYS A 48 -2.57 -18.55 16.33
N ARG A 49 -3.74 -19.15 16.60
CA ARG A 49 -4.08 -20.47 16.07
C ARG A 49 -4.15 -20.44 14.54
N PRO A 50 -3.24 -21.12 13.83
CA PRO A 50 -3.32 -21.19 12.38
C PRO A 50 -4.63 -21.87 12.00
N ARG A 51 -5.48 -21.18 11.22
CA ARG A 51 -6.68 -21.79 10.62
C ARG A 51 -6.22 -22.80 9.55
N GLY A 52 -5.92 -24.02 9.97
CA GLY A 52 -5.50 -25.08 9.05
C GLY A 52 -5.40 -26.46 9.67
N GLY A 53 -6.41 -27.30 9.39
CA GLY A 53 -6.22 -28.74 9.18
C GLY A 53 -6.27 -29.61 10.45
N GLY A 54 -7.28 -30.46 10.54
CA GLY A 54 -7.47 -31.34 11.70
C GLY A 54 -6.48 -32.51 11.77
N GLY A 55 -6.33 -33.02 12.99
CA GLY A 55 -6.04 -34.41 13.28
C GLY A 55 -4.64 -34.68 13.83
N GLY A 56 -4.60 -35.14 15.09
CA GLY A 56 -3.50 -35.93 15.63
C GLY A 56 -2.89 -35.36 16.90
N ASP A 57 -3.13 -36.07 18.01
CA ASP A 57 -2.51 -35.93 19.32
C ASP A 57 -0.97 -35.91 19.23
N ASP A 58 -0.31 -35.06 20.03
CA ASP A 58 0.86 -35.48 20.84
C ASP A 58 1.19 -34.39 21.88
N ASP A 59 1.51 -34.85 23.09
CA ASP A 59 1.88 -34.07 24.27
C ASP A 59 3.27 -33.42 24.11
N GLY A 60 3.47 -32.26 24.73
CA GLY A 60 4.79 -31.63 24.86
C GLY A 60 4.74 -30.32 25.62
N GLU A 61 5.02 -30.39 26.92
CA GLU A 61 5.28 -29.24 27.79
C GLU A 61 6.56 -28.54 27.33
N GLU A 62 6.47 -27.28 26.88
CA GLU A 62 7.62 -26.38 26.77
C GLU A 62 7.26 -25.04 27.42
N GLU A 63 7.90 -24.76 28.56
CA GLU A 63 7.96 -23.45 29.20
C GLU A 63 8.84 -22.54 28.31
N GLU A 64 8.25 -21.61 27.57
CA GLU A 64 8.99 -20.57 26.86
C GLU A 64 8.94 -19.26 27.66
N GLU A 65 10.12 -18.78 28.04
CA GLU A 65 10.36 -17.49 28.67
C GLU A 65 9.87 -16.37 27.72
N GLU A 66 8.87 -15.61 28.14
CA GLU A 66 8.35 -14.47 27.39
C GLU A 66 9.37 -13.32 27.43
N GLU A 67 10.12 -13.16 26.33
CA GLU A 67 10.81 -11.91 26.03
C GLU A 67 9.75 -10.81 25.85
N GLU A 68 9.83 -9.75 26.67
CA GLU A 68 9.00 -8.55 26.56
C GLU A 68 9.25 -7.85 25.21
N GLU A 69 8.50 -8.23 24.17
CA GLU A 69 8.48 -7.49 22.92
C GLU A 69 7.71 -6.17 23.10
N GLU A 70 8.41 -5.06 22.86
CA GLU A 70 7.89 -3.69 22.89
C GLU A 70 6.56 -3.57 22.12
N GLU A 71 5.52 -3.22 22.85
CA GLU A 71 4.15 -2.96 22.40
C GLU A 71 4.13 -1.87 21.31
N LYS A 72 4.24 -2.27 20.04
CA LYS A 72 3.92 -1.40 18.91
C LYS A 72 2.40 -1.34 18.79
N GLU A 73 1.83 -0.16 19.01
CA GLU A 73 0.42 0.18 18.78
C GLU A 73 -0.14 -0.55 17.54
N GLU A 74 -0.90 -1.63 17.77
CA GLU A 74 -1.55 -2.35 16.68
C GLU A 74 -2.70 -1.50 16.13
N PRO A 75 -2.65 -1.05 14.85
CA PRO A 75 -3.78 -0.36 14.25
C PRO A 75 -4.97 -1.32 14.13
N PRO A 76 -6.22 -0.79 14.07
CA PRO A 76 -7.42 -1.62 14.04
C PRO A 76 -7.40 -2.56 12.83
N VAL A 77 -7.17 -3.85 13.09
CA VAL A 77 -7.04 -4.91 12.07
C VAL A 77 -8.37 -5.07 11.34
N LEU A 78 -8.43 -4.57 10.11
CA LEU A 78 -9.57 -4.77 9.23
C LEU A 78 -9.58 -6.25 8.79
N SER A 79 -10.74 -6.76 8.36
CA SER A 79 -10.75 -8.13 7.81
C SER A 79 -9.81 -8.21 6.58
N PRO A 80 -9.06 -9.31 6.35
CA PRO A 80 -8.10 -9.40 5.24
C PRO A 80 -8.71 -9.14 3.85
N ARG A 81 -10.02 -9.38 3.69
CA ARG A 81 -10.75 -9.04 2.46
C ARG A 81 -11.01 -7.54 2.34
N ALA A 82 -11.34 -6.87 3.44
CA ALA A 82 -11.55 -5.43 3.47
C ALA A 82 -10.25 -4.68 3.20
N GLU A 83 -9.13 -5.10 3.79
CA GLU A 83 -7.80 -4.54 3.51
C GLU A 83 -7.47 -4.62 2.02
N ARG A 84 -7.63 -5.81 1.42
CA ARG A 84 -7.42 -5.99 -0.02
C ARG A 84 -8.32 -5.09 -0.88
N ILE A 85 -9.60 -4.99 -0.54
CA ILE A 85 -10.54 -4.16 -1.30
C ILE A 85 -10.16 -2.68 -1.18
N LEU A 86 -9.84 -2.21 0.02
CA LEU A 86 -9.47 -0.82 0.26
C LEU A 86 -8.14 -0.47 -0.39
N GLU A 87 -7.15 -1.34 -0.32
CA GLU A 87 -5.88 -1.17 -1.03
C GLU A 87 -6.10 -1.10 -2.55
N ALA A 88 -6.84 -2.06 -3.12
CA ALA A 88 -7.15 -2.06 -4.55
C ALA A 88 -7.91 -0.79 -4.96
N LEU A 89 -8.87 -0.34 -4.14
CA LEU A 89 -9.59 0.91 -4.39
C LEU A 89 -8.65 2.11 -4.35
N LEU A 90 -7.78 2.20 -3.35
CA LEU A 90 -6.83 3.30 -3.19
C LEU A 90 -5.90 3.43 -4.41
N TRP A 91 -5.29 2.32 -4.82
CA TRP A 91 -4.42 2.27 -5.99
C TRP A 91 -5.17 2.60 -7.29
N THR A 92 -6.34 1.99 -7.50
CA THR A 92 -7.08 2.15 -8.76
C THR A 92 -7.69 3.54 -8.89
N VAL A 93 -8.14 4.16 -7.79
CA VAL A 93 -8.59 5.55 -7.77
C VAL A 93 -7.44 6.49 -8.15
N SER A 94 -6.24 6.25 -7.61
CA SER A 94 -5.05 7.05 -7.93
C SER A 94 -4.68 6.93 -9.42
N MET A 95 -4.74 5.72 -9.98
CA MET A 95 -4.54 5.48 -11.41
C MET A 95 -5.65 6.08 -12.28
N ALA A 96 -6.90 6.07 -11.82
CA ALA A 96 -8.01 6.70 -12.51
C ALA A 96 -7.87 8.23 -12.58
N MET A 97 -7.37 8.84 -11.50
CA MET A 97 -7.01 10.27 -11.49
C MET A 97 -5.90 10.57 -12.49
N LEU A 98 -4.84 9.75 -12.53
CA LEU A 98 -3.78 9.90 -13.53
C LEU A 98 -4.31 9.76 -14.97
N HIS A 99 -5.17 8.76 -15.22
CA HIS A 99 -5.83 8.57 -16.51
C HIS A 99 -6.66 9.80 -16.91
N LEU A 100 -7.46 10.33 -15.98
CA LEU A 100 -8.25 11.53 -16.20
C LEU A 100 -7.35 12.71 -16.60
N THR A 101 -6.25 12.91 -15.88
CA THR A 101 -5.27 13.95 -16.19
C THR A 101 -4.66 13.76 -17.57
N PHE A 102 -4.25 12.55 -17.94
CA PHE A 102 -3.72 12.28 -19.27
C PHE A 102 -4.75 12.48 -20.39
N ASP A 103 -6.01 12.06 -20.18
CA ASP A 103 -7.09 12.26 -21.17
C ASP A 103 -7.33 13.76 -21.41
N VAL A 104 -7.34 14.57 -20.35
CA VAL A 104 -7.50 16.03 -20.44
C VAL A 104 -6.28 16.68 -21.10
N LEU A 105 -5.06 16.31 -20.69
CA LEU A 105 -3.83 16.88 -21.25
C LEU A 105 -3.70 16.60 -22.74
N VAL A 106 -3.99 15.37 -23.16
CA VAL A 106 -3.88 14.97 -24.57
C VAL A 106 -4.92 15.69 -25.43
N GLN A 107 -6.16 15.87 -24.95
CA GLN A 107 -7.17 16.68 -25.65
C GLN A 107 -6.72 18.15 -25.79
N HIS A 108 -6.14 18.72 -24.72
CA HIS A 108 -5.57 20.07 -24.76
C HIS A 108 -4.39 20.19 -25.72
N GLN A 109 -3.51 19.19 -25.78
CA GLN A 109 -2.33 19.17 -26.66
C GLN A 109 -2.71 19.21 -28.15
N TYR A 110 -3.84 18.58 -28.52
CA TYR A 110 -4.33 18.55 -29.89
C TYR A 110 -5.39 19.61 -30.20
N GLY A 111 -5.69 20.50 -29.25
CA GLY A 111 -6.66 21.60 -29.45
C GLY A 111 -8.11 21.14 -29.58
N GLU A 112 -8.45 19.96 -29.04
CA GLU A 112 -9.82 19.43 -29.05
C GLU A 112 -10.63 19.99 -27.87
N GLU A 113 -11.92 20.27 -28.08
CA GLU A 113 -12.80 20.73 -27.01
C GLU A 113 -13.11 19.59 -26.01
N VAL A 114 -12.90 19.85 -24.72
CA VAL A 114 -13.07 18.84 -23.67
C VAL A 114 -14.56 18.55 -23.42
N ASN A 115 -15.02 17.39 -23.88
CA ASN A 115 -16.34 16.87 -23.53
C ASN A 115 -16.29 16.14 -22.17
N TRP A 116 -16.55 16.87 -21.09
CA TRP A 116 -16.49 16.36 -19.71
C TRP A 116 -17.31 15.08 -19.49
N ARG A 117 -18.50 14.97 -20.10
CA ARG A 117 -19.33 13.76 -19.98
C ARG A 117 -18.61 12.53 -20.54
N SER A 118 -17.99 12.67 -21.71
CA SER A 118 -17.26 11.58 -22.36
C SER A 118 -16.00 11.21 -21.58
N VAL A 119 -15.29 12.21 -21.04
CA VAL A 119 -14.11 12.04 -20.20
C VAL A 119 -14.42 11.25 -18.93
N TYR A 120 -15.49 11.60 -18.21
CA TYR A 120 -15.89 10.86 -17.01
C TYR A 120 -16.30 9.42 -17.32
N ILE A 121 -17.03 9.19 -18.41
CA ILE A 121 -17.41 7.82 -18.82
C ILE A 121 -16.16 7.00 -19.19
N ARG A 122 -15.21 7.58 -19.94
CA ARG A 122 -13.97 6.91 -20.32
C ARG A 122 -13.11 6.60 -19.09
N THR A 123 -12.99 7.54 -18.18
CA THR A 123 -12.27 7.39 -16.91
C THR A 123 -12.92 6.32 -16.03
N GLY A 124 -14.25 6.30 -15.90
CA GLY A 124 -14.95 5.27 -15.14
C GLY A 124 -14.78 3.87 -15.74
N ARG A 125 -14.77 3.75 -17.08
CA ARG A 125 -14.46 2.49 -17.77
C ARG A 125 -13.01 2.06 -17.53
N ALA A 126 -12.06 2.99 -17.65
CA ALA A 126 -10.65 2.72 -17.39
C ALA A 126 -10.44 2.30 -15.93
N TRP A 127 -11.07 2.97 -14.98
CA TRP A 127 -11.04 2.62 -13.56
C TRP A 127 -11.55 1.20 -13.31
N ALA A 128 -12.69 0.81 -13.90
CA ALA A 128 -13.20 -0.56 -13.77
C ALA A 128 -12.23 -1.61 -14.33
N VAL A 129 -11.57 -1.31 -15.45
CA VAL A 129 -10.53 -2.16 -16.03
C VAL A 129 -9.31 -2.23 -15.13
N PHE A 130 -8.84 -1.09 -14.61
CA PHE A 130 -7.73 -1.05 -13.66
C PHE A 130 -8.06 -1.82 -12.39
N LEU A 131 -9.28 -1.72 -11.87
CA LEU A 131 -9.70 -2.47 -10.69
C LEU A 131 -9.69 -3.98 -10.94
N LEU A 132 -10.17 -4.40 -12.12
CA LEU A 132 -10.11 -5.81 -12.52
C LEU A 132 -8.67 -6.30 -12.76
N LEU A 133 -7.76 -5.45 -13.22
CA LEU A 133 -6.34 -5.78 -13.39
C LEU A 133 -5.58 -5.78 -12.06
N PHE A 134 -5.74 -4.76 -11.23
CA PHE A 134 -5.04 -4.61 -9.96
C PHE A 134 -5.47 -5.67 -8.94
N TYR A 135 -6.76 -5.99 -8.84
CA TYR A 135 -7.24 -6.94 -7.84
C TYR A 135 -6.50 -8.31 -7.88
N PRO A 136 -6.22 -8.90 -9.06
CA PRO A 136 -5.39 -10.11 -9.16
C PRO A 136 -3.89 -9.85 -9.37
N LEU A 137 -3.48 -8.74 -10.03
CA LEU A 137 -2.06 -8.51 -10.38
C LEU A 137 -1.27 -7.73 -9.32
N HIS A 138 -1.91 -7.05 -8.38
CA HIS A 138 -1.18 -6.27 -7.36
C HIS A 138 -0.60 -7.23 -6.31
N PRO A 139 0.73 -7.26 -6.11
CA PRO A 139 1.35 -8.11 -5.11
C PRO A 139 0.87 -7.71 -3.72
N HIS A 140 0.33 -8.68 -2.99
CA HIS A 140 -0.14 -8.49 -1.63
C HIS A 140 0.61 -9.44 -0.72
N ASP A 141 1.07 -8.95 0.44
CA ASP A 141 1.88 -9.71 1.39
C ASP A 141 1.22 -11.03 1.81
N ALA A 142 -0.12 -11.07 1.83
CA ALA A 142 -0.86 -12.27 2.22
C ALA A 142 -1.09 -13.31 1.11
N ASN A 143 -0.81 -13.04 -0.18
CA ASN A 143 -1.01 -14.05 -1.23
C ASN A 143 -0.20 -13.80 -2.52
N THR A 144 1.07 -14.19 -2.54
CA THR A 144 1.97 -14.06 -3.71
C THR A 144 1.75 -15.14 -4.81
N ARG A 145 0.68 -15.94 -4.73
CA ARG A 145 0.48 -17.09 -5.63
C ARG A 145 -0.21 -16.70 -6.94
N LEU A 146 0.58 -16.28 -7.94
CA LEU A 146 0.07 -16.02 -9.31
C LEU A 146 -0.33 -17.31 -10.06
N LEU A 147 0.42 -18.40 -9.86
CA LEU A 147 0.06 -19.74 -10.34
C LEU A 147 -0.04 -20.72 -9.16
N PRO A 148 -1.18 -21.43 -9.00
CA PRO A 148 -1.30 -22.49 -8.02
C PRO A 148 -0.40 -23.66 -8.44
N GLY A 149 0.78 -23.77 -7.83
CA GLY A 149 1.73 -24.86 -8.07
C GLY A 149 3.18 -24.46 -8.32
N LEU A 150 3.49 -23.17 -8.52
CA LEU A 150 4.88 -22.72 -8.66
C LEU A 150 5.53 -22.47 -7.28
N PRO A 151 6.82 -22.83 -7.09
CA PRO A 151 7.57 -22.46 -5.89
C PRO A 151 7.66 -20.93 -5.70
N MET A 152 7.50 -20.45 -4.46
CA MET A 152 7.45 -19.02 -4.09
C MET A 152 8.64 -18.20 -4.63
N ARG A 153 9.83 -18.82 -4.73
CA ARG A 153 11.06 -18.19 -5.25
C ARG A 153 10.93 -17.70 -6.70
N TYR A 154 10.24 -18.46 -7.55
CA TYR A 154 10.09 -18.14 -8.97
C TYR A 154 8.93 -17.18 -9.23
N GLN A 155 7.97 -17.10 -8.30
CA GLN A 155 6.84 -16.19 -8.43
C GLN A 155 7.32 -14.73 -8.45
N LYS A 156 8.23 -14.33 -7.55
CA LYS A 156 8.81 -12.97 -7.55
C LYS A 156 9.49 -12.62 -8.88
N MET A 157 10.30 -13.53 -9.42
CA MET A 157 10.96 -13.30 -10.72
C MET A 157 9.97 -13.27 -11.88
N LEU A 158 8.92 -14.10 -11.84
CA LEU A 158 7.84 -14.07 -12.83
C LEU A 158 7.09 -12.74 -12.82
N TRP A 159 6.76 -12.21 -11.63
CA TRP A 159 6.14 -10.89 -11.50
C TRP A 159 7.01 -9.80 -12.10
N GLN A 160 8.28 -9.73 -11.71
CA GLN A 160 9.24 -8.76 -12.25
C GLN A 160 9.38 -8.92 -13.77
N ALA A 161 9.42 -10.14 -14.30
CA ALA A 161 9.48 -10.37 -15.74
C ALA A 161 8.20 -9.91 -16.47
N VAL A 162 7.02 -10.18 -15.91
CA VAL A 162 5.74 -9.72 -16.49
C VAL A 162 5.69 -8.21 -16.52
N PHE A 163 6.00 -7.53 -15.42
CA PHE A 163 6.01 -6.06 -15.38
C PHE A 163 7.12 -5.46 -16.25
N PHE A 164 8.26 -6.14 -16.40
CA PHE A 164 9.34 -5.70 -17.29
C PHE A 164 8.89 -5.75 -18.76
N VAL A 165 8.29 -6.86 -19.18
CA VAL A 165 7.75 -7.01 -20.54
C VAL A 165 6.61 -6.01 -20.78
N MET A 166 5.68 -5.87 -19.83
CA MET A 166 4.61 -4.89 -19.90
C MET A 166 5.15 -3.47 -20.04
N SER A 167 6.17 -3.10 -19.26
CA SER A 167 6.81 -1.79 -19.30
C SER A 167 7.50 -1.54 -20.65
N ALA A 168 8.28 -2.50 -21.14
CA ALA A 168 8.97 -2.38 -22.42
C ALA A 168 7.97 -2.29 -23.59
N VAL A 169 6.92 -3.11 -23.59
CA VAL A 169 5.89 -3.10 -24.63
C VAL A 169 5.04 -1.84 -24.58
N CYS A 170 4.52 -1.46 -23.41
CA CYS A 170 3.71 -0.24 -23.28
C CYS A 170 4.52 1.03 -23.59
N GLY A 171 5.76 1.13 -23.12
CA GLY A 171 6.64 2.26 -23.41
C GLY A 171 6.98 2.35 -24.90
N SER A 172 7.41 1.25 -25.52
CA SER A 172 7.73 1.22 -26.95
C SER A 172 6.50 1.46 -27.83
N TYR A 173 5.35 0.89 -27.45
CA TYR A 173 4.10 1.11 -28.17
C TYR A 173 3.60 2.55 -28.02
N LEU A 174 3.76 3.19 -26.85
CA LEU A 174 3.39 4.60 -26.65
C LEU A 174 4.20 5.51 -27.59
N ILE A 175 5.51 5.26 -27.68
CA ILE A 175 6.41 5.96 -28.62
C ILE A 175 5.96 5.71 -30.06
N HIS A 176 5.65 4.46 -30.41
CA HIS A 176 5.23 4.11 -31.76
C HIS A 176 3.90 4.78 -32.14
N ILE A 177 2.90 4.78 -31.25
CA ILE A 177 1.60 5.39 -31.56
C ILE A 177 1.70 6.90 -31.71
N SER A 178 2.47 7.55 -30.84
CA SER A 178 2.62 9.01 -30.86
C SER A 178 3.30 9.52 -32.12
N ASN A 179 4.14 8.69 -32.75
CA ASN A 179 4.89 9.07 -33.95
C ASN A 179 4.26 8.58 -35.27
N THR A 180 3.45 7.51 -35.23
CA THR A 180 2.99 6.84 -36.46
C THR A 180 1.51 7.10 -36.75
N TYR A 181 0.69 7.26 -35.71
CA TYR A 181 -0.76 7.36 -35.87
C TYR A 181 -1.23 8.81 -35.83
N GLY A 182 -2.37 9.07 -36.49
CA GLY A 182 -3.04 10.36 -36.43
C GLY A 182 -3.57 10.70 -35.03
N TYR A 183 -3.77 11.99 -34.78
CA TYR A 183 -4.13 12.53 -33.46
C TYR A 183 -5.33 11.81 -32.80
N LEU A 184 -6.40 11.48 -33.53
CA LEU A 184 -7.57 10.78 -32.98
C LEU A 184 -7.25 9.42 -32.35
N ALA A 185 -6.28 8.70 -32.90
CA ALA A 185 -5.86 7.40 -32.36
C ALA A 185 -5.00 7.60 -31.10
N VAL A 186 -4.09 8.57 -31.13
CA VAL A 186 -3.26 8.95 -29.98
C VAL A 186 -4.13 9.40 -28.82
N MET A 187 -5.12 10.26 -29.05
CA MET A 187 -6.04 10.73 -28.01
C MET A 187 -6.84 9.62 -27.32
N LYS A 188 -7.15 8.53 -28.04
CA LYS A 188 -7.91 7.41 -27.48
C LYS A 188 -7.05 6.37 -26.77
N GLN A 189 -5.81 6.17 -27.22
CA GLN A 189 -4.96 5.08 -26.78
C GLN A 189 -3.87 5.52 -25.79
N ALA A 190 -3.33 6.73 -25.95
CA ALA A 190 -2.22 7.21 -25.13
C ALA A 190 -2.56 7.33 -23.63
N PRO A 191 -3.74 7.83 -23.21
CA PRO A 191 -4.04 7.95 -21.78
C PRO A 191 -4.03 6.61 -21.02
N PRO A 192 -4.77 5.56 -21.42
CA PRO A 192 -4.73 4.28 -20.70
C PRO A 192 -3.38 3.57 -20.85
N LEU A 193 -2.70 3.69 -22.00
CA LEU A 193 -1.41 3.07 -22.22
C LEU A 193 -0.30 3.72 -21.37
N GLY A 194 -0.34 5.04 -21.21
CA GLY A 194 0.57 5.79 -20.34
C GLY A 194 0.40 5.42 -18.87
N VAL A 195 -0.84 5.24 -18.39
CA VAL A 195 -1.10 4.77 -17.02
C VAL A 195 -0.59 3.35 -16.82
N LEU A 196 -0.84 2.43 -17.76
CA LEU A 196 -0.30 1.07 -17.68
C LEU A 196 1.23 1.06 -17.68
N TRP A 197 1.86 1.93 -18.47
CA TRP A 197 3.31 2.04 -18.49
C TRP A 197 3.85 2.55 -17.14
N VAL A 198 3.29 3.64 -16.60
CA VAL A 198 3.68 4.18 -15.28
C VAL A 198 3.49 3.13 -14.19
N TRP A 199 2.35 2.45 -14.16
CA TRP A 199 2.10 1.37 -13.21
C TRP A 199 3.16 0.27 -13.31
N SER A 200 3.46 -0.21 -14.52
CA SER A 200 4.47 -1.24 -14.72
C SER A 200 5.87 -0.84 -14.27
N VAL A 201 6.23 0.44 -14.35
CA VAL A 201 7.53 0.95 -13.89
C VAL A 201 7.59 1.04 -12.37
N ILE A 202 6.49 1.46 -11.73
CA ILE A 202 6.40 1.58 -10.26
C ILE A 202 6.54 0.21 -9.58
N GLU A 203 6.04 -0.85 -10.22
CA GLU A 203 6.07 -2.21 -9.67
C GLU A 203 7.42 -2.94 -9.87
N LEU A 204 8.30 -2.39 -10.71
CA LEU A 204 9.62 -2.96 -10.96
C LEU A 204 10.62 -2.54 -9.88
N GLU A 205 11.54 -3.45 -9.53
CA GLU A 205 12.71 -3.06 -8.75
C GLU A 205 13.56 -2.06 -9.55
N LEU A 206 14.23 -1.14 -8.85
CA LEU A 206 14.95 -0.02 -9.45
C LEU A 206 15.86 -0.40 -10.63
N ALA A 207 16.61 -1.51 -10.51
CA ALA A 207 17.49 -1.97 -11.58
C ALA A 207 16.71 -2.38 -12.84
N TRP A 208 15.61 -3.12 -12.68
CA TRP A 208 14.75 -3.55 -13.78
C TRP A 208 13.94 -2.40 -14.39
N ALA A 209 13.51 -1.44 -13.56
CA ALA A 209 12.85 -0.22 -14.01
C ALA A 209 13.79 0.64 -14.89
N VAL A 210 15.04 0.83 -14.46
CA VAL A 210 16.04 1.55 -15.26
C VAL A 210 16.33 0.78 -16.56
N ALA A 211 16.44 -0.55 -16.50
CA ALA A 211 16.63 -1.36 -17.68
C ALA A 211 15.44 -1.28 -18.67
N SER A 212 14.20 -1.31 -18.19
CA SER A 212 13.02 -1.23 -19.08
C SER A 212 12.90 0.14 -19.73
N LEU A 213 13.23 1.21 -19.00
CA LEU A 213 13.32 2.57 -19.55
C LEU A 213 14.46 2.70 -20.57
N ALA A 214 15.61 2.06 -20.32
CA ALA A 214 16.70 2.01 -21.29
C ALA A 214 16.30 1.28 -22.58
N VAL A 215 15.49 0.22 -22.49
CA VAL A 215 14.92 -0.46 -23.66
C VAL A 215 13.99 0.46 -24.44
N ALA A 216 13.07 1.17 -23.76
CA ALA A 216 12.18 2.13 -24.41
C ALA A 216 12.96 3.30 -25.05
N GLY A 217 13.99 3.80 -24.38
CA GLY A 217 14.90 4.84 -24.91
C GLY A 217 15.74 4.34 -26.10
N GLY A 218 16.22 3.10 -26.04
CA GLY A 218 16.91 2.45 -27.15
C GLY A 218 15.99 2.26 -28.36
N PHE A 219 14.72 1.89 -28.14
CA PHE A 219 13.71 1.82 -29.18
C PHE A 219 13.45 3.19 -29.83
N LEU A 220 13.37 4.26 -29.02
CA LEU A 220 13.25 5.63 -29.53
C LEU A 220 14.43 5.99 -30.43
N TRP A 221 15.66 5.68 -29.99
CA TRP A 221 16.88 5.98 -30.74
C TRP A 221 16.97 5.20 -32.05
N HIS A 222 16.63 3.91 -32.02
CA HIS A 222 16.62 3.06 -33.22
C HIS A 222 15.52 3.46 -34.22
N GLY A 223 14.36 3.90 -33.73
CA GLY A 223 13.24 4.32 -34.56
C GLY A 223 13.44 5.61 -35.35
N GLY A 224 14.55 6.33 -35.13
CA GLY A 224 14.86 7.59 -35.84
C GLY A 224 13.86 8.71 -35.56
N TYR A 225 13.03 8.56 -34.52
CA TYR A 225 12.03 9.53 -34.13
C TYR A 225 12.73 10.78 -33.56
N LYS A 226 12.69 11.89 -34.31
CA LYS A 226 13.20 13.17 -33.83
C LYS A 226 12.26 13.69 -32.73
N LEU A 227 12.81 13.87 -31.53
CA LEU A 227 12.22 14.75 -30.51
C LEU A 227 12.18 16.16 -31.11
N TYR A 228 11.00 16.58 -31.55
CA TYR A 228 10.72 17.98 -31.94
C TYR A 228 10.30 18.78 -30.72
#